data_AF-A0A2V9ZTW9-F1
#
_entry.id   AF-A0A2V9ZTW9-F1
#
_cell.length_a   1.000
_cell.length_b   1.000
_cell.length_c   1.000
_cell.angle_alpha   90.00
_cell.angle_beta   90.00
_cell.angle_gamma   90.00
#
_symmetry.space_group_name_H-M   'P 1'
#
loop_
_entity.id
_entity.type
_entity.pdbx_description
1 polymer ?
#
loop_
_entity_poly.entity_id
_entity_poly.type
_entity_poly.pdbx_seq_one_letter_code
_entity_poly.pdbx_strand_id
1 'polypeptide(L)'
;ALSREISRLSTESADRNVRPTKGHTEAEAHLYFYDSISPIVEAESIDMSKVYLAARYDKGSADYINCPMLKDEYDRFYDALVSAQSVEEREWEKLNYFEACLPIEEIARRGRDTLRFGPMKPVGLKDPRTGQRPYAVVQLRQENLRADSYNLVGFQNHLRFGEQARVLRLIPGLENARFLRYGQIHR
;
A
#
# COMPACT_ATOMS: atom_id res chain seq x y z
N ALA A 1 -21.04 30.73 -2.90
CA ALA A 1 -20.79 31.83 -3.86
C ALA A 1 -20.03 31.32 -5.09
N LEU A 2 -18.86 30.69 -4.92
CA LEU A 2 -18.03 30.18 -6.03
C LEU A 2 -18.72 29.15 -6.95
N SER A 3 -19.51 28.24 -6.38
CA SER A 3 -20.21 27.20 -7.16
C SER A 3 -21.30 27.74 -8.10
N ARG A 4 -21.87 28.92 -7.81
CA ARG A 4 -22.86 29.55 -8.70
C ARG A 4 -22.20 30.26 -9.88
N GLU A 5 -21.01 30.80 -9.66
CA GLU A 5 -20.22 31.48 -10.70
C GLU A 5 -19.70 30.49 -11.76
N ILE A 6 -19.29 29.29 -11.33
CA ILE A 6 -18.81 28.22 -12.22
C ILE A 6 -19.95 27.68 -13.11
N SER A 7 -21.16 27.53 -12.57
CA SER A 7 -22.34 27.17 -13.37
C SER A 7 -22.71 28.23 -14.39
N ARG A 8 -22.65 29.52 -14.02
CA ARG A 8 -22.99 30.65 -14.90
C ARG A 8 -22.04 30.74 -16.11
N LEU A 9 -20.74 30.56 -15.87
CA LEU A 9 -19.71 30.59 -16.92
C LEU A 9 -19.77 29.38 -17.87
N SER A 10 -20.24 28.23 -17.39
CA SER A 10 -20.43 27.03 -18.22
C SER A 10 -21.65 27.14 -19.14
N THR A 11 -22.69 27.87 -18.72
CA THR A 11 -23.91 28.07 -19.52
C THR A 11 -23.76 29.11 -20.64
N GLU A 12 -22.89 30.12 -20.48
CA GLU A 12 -22.70 31.18 -21.50
C GLU A 12 -21.92 30.71 -22.75
N SER A 13 -21.25 29.56 -22.72
CA SER A 13 -20.52 29.01 -23.89
C SER A 13 -21.34 28.09 -24.81
N ALA A 14 -22.60 27.76 -24.47
CA ALA A 14 -23.35 26.70 -25.13
C ALA A 14 -24.40 27.18 -26.14
N ASP A 15 -24.32 28.42 -26.62
CA ASP A 15 -25.34 28.98 -27.53
C ASP A 15 -24.93 28.87 -29.00
N ARG A 16 -24.86 27.63 -29.52
CA ARG A 16 -24.96 27.33 -30.97
C ARG A 16 -25.67 26.00 -31.22
N ASN A 17 -26.96 26.10 -31.54
CA ASN A 17 -27.77 25.18 -32.36
C ASN A 17 -27.55 23.66 -32.19
N VAL A 18 -28.31 23.02 -31.29
CA VAL A 18 -28.63 21.58 -31.40
C VAL A 18 -30.10 21.34 -31.00
N ARG A 19 -30.83 20.60 -31.84
CA ARG A 19 -32.25 20.21 -31.69
C ARG A 19 -32.47 19.30 -30.46
N PRO A 20 -33.67 19.28 -29.86
CA PRO A 20 -33.91 18.51 -28.64
C PRO A 20 -34.08 17.02 -28.96
N THR A 21 -33.13 16.19 -28.55
CA THR A 21 -33.32 14.74 -28.40
C THR A 21 -33.72 14.42 -26.96
N LYS A 22 -34.65 13.47 -26.82
CA LYS A 22 -35.31 13.09 -25.57
C LYS A 22 -34.31 12.79 -24.44
N GLY A 23 -34.62 13.35 -23.27
CA GLY A 23 -33.82 13.41 -22.04
C GLY A 23 -33.01 12.16 -21.69
N HIS A 24 -31.69 12.34 -21.70
CA HIS A 24 -30.79 11.52 -20.90
C HIS A 24 -31.03 11.86 -19.42
N THR A 25 -31.39 10.84 -18.65
CA THR A 25 -31.29 10.87 -17.18
C THR A 25 -29.85 11.20 -16.82
N GLU A 26 -29.61 12.33 -16.15
CA GLU A 26 -28.34 12.63 -15.50
C GLU A 26 -28.02 11.47 -14.56
N ALA A 27 -27.06 10.63 -14.94
CA ALA A 27 -26.50 9.65 -14.04
C ALA A 27 -25.84 10.43 -12.90
N GLU A 28 -26.44 10.38 -11.70
CA GLU A 28 -25.83 10.90 -10.49
C GLU A 28 -24.42 10.29 -10.39
N ALA A 29 -23.39 11.12 -10.56
CA ALA A 29 -22.02 10.67 -10.50
C ALA A 29 -21.71 10.23 -9.06
N HIS A 30 -21.82 8.94 -8.79
CA HIS A 30 -21.48 8.37 -7.49
C HIS A 30 -19.98 8.54 -7.24
N LEU A 31 -19.63 9.40 -6.29
CA LEU A 31 -18.29 9.52 -5.74
C LEU A 31 -18.03 8.37 -4.78
N TYR A 32 -16.94 7.64 -4.98
CA TYR A 32 -16.48 6.58 -4.09
C TYR A 32 -15.19 7.04 -3.39
N PHE A 33 -15.15 6.94 -2.06
CA PHE A 33 -13.96 7.17 -1.27
C PHE A 33 -13.45 5.81 -0.79
N TYR A 34 -12.14 5.61 -0.82
CA TYR A 34 -11.50 4.42 -0.25
C TYR A 34 -10.42 4.90 0.72
N ASP A 35 -10.43 4.36 1.94
CA ASP A 35 -9.31 4.52 2.88
C ASP A 35 -8.40 3.29 2.76
N SER A 36 -7.10 3.51 2.64
CA SER A 36 -6.09 2.46 2.50
C SER A 36 -5.07 2.58 3.62
N ILE A 37 -5.18 1.70 4.59
CA ILE A 37 -4.34 1.69 5.78
C ILE A 37 -3.33 0.57 5.64
N SER A 38 -2.04 0.91 5.75
CA SER A 38 -0.99 -0.10 5.90
C SER A 38 -0.80 -0.48 7.38
N PRO A 39 -0.34 -1.71 7.67
CA PRO A 39 -0.02 -2.14 9.03
C PRO A 39 1.04 -1.25 9.70
N ILE A 40 0.91 -1.09 11.01
CA ILE A 40 1.85 -0.33 11.85
C ILE A 40 2.39 -1.27 12.93
N VAL A 41 3.71 -1.29 13.09
CA VAL A 41 4.43 -2.08 14.09
C VAL A 41 5.08 -1.19 15.14
N GLU A 42 5.21 -1.71 16.35
CA GLU A 42 5.91 -1.05 17.44
C GLU A 42 7.43 -1.15 17.25
N ALA A 43 8.15 -0.05 17.48
CA ALA A 43 9.58 0.06 17.25
C ALA A 43 10.41 -0.99 18.01
N GLU A 44 10.10 -1.21 19.29
CA GLU A 44 10.83 -2.16 20.15
C GLU A 44 10.67 -3.63 19.73
N SER A 45 9.66 -3.93 18.89
CA SER A 45 9.41 -5.28 18.40
C SER A 45 10.19 -5.62 17.12
N ILE A 46 10.89 -4.64 16.54
CA ILE A 46 11.71 -4.80 15.34
C ILE A 46 13.10 -5.31 15.74
N ASP A 47 13.52 -6.43 15.16
CA ASP A 47 14.87 -6.95 15.34
C ASP A 47 15.87 -6.13 14.50
N MET A 48 16.44 -5.12 15.16
CA MET A 48 17.43 -4.19 14.59
C MET A 48 18.71 -4.87 14.10
N SER A 49 18.99 -6.12 14.49
CA SER A 49 20.15 -6.85 13.98
C SER A 49 20.01 -7.25 12.51
N LYS A 50 18.77 -7.35 12.00
CA LYS A 50 18.44 -7.81 10.63
C LYS A 50 18.05 -6.70 9.67
N VAL A 51 17.67 -5.52 10.18
CA VAL A 51 17.24 -4.37 9.38
C VAL A 51 18.26 -3.24 9.36
N TYR A 52 18.15 -2.28 8.44
CA TYR A 52 19.09 -1.15 8.39
C TYR A 52 18.41 0.16 8.00
N LEU A 53 18.87 1.27 8.58
CA LEU A 53 18.42 2.62 8.21
C LEU A 53 19.17 3.09 6.96
N ALA A 54 18.43 3.43 5.91
CA ALA A 54 19.01 4.01 4.70
C ALA A 54 17.96 4.71 3.85
N ALA A 55 18.38 5.80 3.21
CA ALA A 55 17.65 6.39 2.09
C ALA A 55 18.04 5.71 0.77
N ARG A 56 17.18 5.82 -0.24
CA ARG A 56 17.53 5.34 -1.59
C ARG A 56 18.61 6.23 -2.20
N TYR A 57 19.57 5.61 -2.89
CA TYR A 57 20.71 6.22 -3.55
C TYR A 57 21.62 7.03 -2.62
N ASP A 58 21.58 6.75 -1.32
CA ASP A 58 22.31 7.52 -0.29
C ASP A 58 21.97 9.02 -0.33
N LYS A 59 20.76 9.37 -0.80
CA LYS A 59 20.29 10.75 -0.91
C LYS A 59 19.15 11.01 0.07
N GLY A 60 19.36 11.96 0.99
CA GLY A 60 18.37 12.41 1.97
C GLY A 60 18.62 11.83 3.37
N SER A 61 17.72 12.16 4.30
CA SER A 61 17.68 11.59 5.65
C SER A 61 17.27 10.12 5.59
N ALA A 62 17.90 9.28 6.43
CA ALA A 62 17.63 7.85 6.50
C ALA A 62 16.34 7.56 7.29
N ASP A 63 15.20 8.03 6.78
CA ASP A 63 13.91 7.99 7.49
C ASP A 63 13.19 6.64 7.38
N TYR A 64 13.83 5.66 6.74
CA TYR A 64 13.28 4.34 6.48
C TYR A 64 14.16 3.26 7.10
N ILE A 65 13.52 2.39 7.88
CA ILE A 65 14.07 1.08 8.22
C ILE A 65 13.83 0.18 7.01
N ASN A 66 14.88 -0.50 6.54
CA ASN A 66 14.83 -1.41 5.41
C ASN A 66 14.98 -2.84 5.92
N CYS A 67 14.01 -3.68 5.61
CA CYS A 67 14.01 -5.11 5.90
C CYS A 67 14.43 -5.85 4.62
N PRO A 68 15.72 -6.19 4.44
CA PRO A 68 16.20 -6.88 3.25
C PRO A 68 15.68 -8.32 3.25
N MET A 69 15.38 -8.83 2.05
CA MET A 69 15.05 -10.23 1.83
C MET A 69 15.99 -10.86 0.82
N LEU A 70 16.41 -12.08 1.13
CA LEU A 70 16.96 -13.02 0.15
C LEU A 70 15.84 -13.57 -0.74
N LYS A 71 16.24 -14.22 -1.83
CA LYS A 71 15.28 -14.81 -2.78
C LYS A 71 14.35 -15.83 -2.10
N ASP A 72 14.89 -16.74 -1.30
CA ASP A 72 14.09 -17.79 -0.66
C ASP A 72 13.16 -17.23 0.42
N GLU A 73 13.56 -16.15 1.10
CA GLU A 73 12.71 -15.44 2.05
C GLU A 73 11.55 -14.75 1.34
N TYR A 74 11.84 -14.08 0.22
CA TYR A 74 10.82 -13.48 -0.64
C TYR A 74 9.85 -14.53 -1.17
N ASP A 75 10.35 -15.66 -1.65
CA ASP A 75 9.52 -16.73 -2.20
C ASP A 75 8.57 -17.28 -1.14
N ARG A 76 9.06 -17.53 0.09
CA ARG A 76 8.20 -17.95 1.21
C ARG A 76 7.16 -16.91 1.59
N PHE A 77 7.54 -15.63 1.64
CA PHE A 77 6.61 -14.53 1.92
C PHE A 77 5.54 -14.43 0.83
N TYR A 78 5.94 -14.47 -0.45
CA TYR A 78 5.05 -14.39 -1.59
C TYR A 78 4.03 -15.52 -1.58
N ASP A 79 4.49 -16.76 -1.42
CA ASP A 79 3.62 -17.94 -1.42
C ASP A 79 2.62 -17.87 -0.25
N ALA A 80 3.07 -17.43 0.93
CA ALA A 80 2.20 -17.23 2.09
C ALA A 80 1.19 -16.09 1.91
N LEU A 81 1.56 -15.03 1.18
CA LEU A 81 0.71 -13.86 0.91
C LEU A 81 -0.41 -14.19 -0.09
N VAL A 82 -0.07 -14.85 -1.21
CA VAL A 82 -1.08 -15.20 -2.22
C VAL A 82 -2.05 -16.27 -1.74
N SER A 83 -1.62 -17.11 -0.79
CA SER A 83 -2.47 -18.11 -0.14
C SER A 83 -3.24 -17.58 1.07
N ALA A 84 -3.04 -16.31 1.46
CA ALA A 84 -3.63 -15.76 2.66
C ALA A 84 -5.13 -15.53 2.52
N GLN A 85 -5.88 -15.73 3.60
CA GLN A 85 -7.32 -15.51 3.60
C GLN A 85 -7.66 -14.01 3.71
N SER A 86 -8.39 -13.52 2.72
CA SER A 86 -9.02 -12.20 2.74
C SER A 86 -10.24 -12.15 3.67
N VAL A 87 -10.61 -10.95 4.11
CA VAL A 87 -11.91 -10.72 4.76
C VAL A 87 -13.01 -11.05 3.73
N GLU A 88 -14.12 -11.63 4.21
CA GLU A 88 -15.25 -11.93 3.31
C GLU A 88 -15.90 -10.65 2.84
N GLU A 89 -15.91 -10.45 1.53
CA GLU A 89 -16.64 -9.35 0.89
C GLU A 89 -18.14 -9.58 1.04
N ARG A 90 -18.87 -8.61 1.58
CA ARG A 90 -20.34 -8.67 1.51
C ARG A 90 -20.76 -8.37 0.06
N GLU A 91 -21.84 -8.97 -0.43
CA GLU A 91 -22.26 -8.82 -1.84
C GLU A 91 -22.47 -7.37 -2.31
N TRP A 92 -22.72 -6.44 -1.38
CA TRP A 92 -22.86 -5.00 -1.66
C TRP A 92 -21.52 -4.23 -1.67
N GLU A 93 -20.44 -4.85 -1.19
CA GLU A 93 -19.06 -4.34 -1.18
C GLU A 93 -18.30 -4.83 -2.42
N LYS A 94 -18.89 -4.79 -3.63
CA LYS A 94 -18.08 -5.00 -4.84
C LYS A 94 -16.97 -3.96 -4.87
N LEU A 95 -15.79 -4.34 -4.38
CA LEU A 95 -14.63 -3.50 -4.22
C LEU A 95 -14.06 -3.29 -5.62
N ASN A 96 -14.53 -2.24 -6.29
CA ASN A 96 -13.82 -1.70 -7.44
C ASN A 96 -12.56 -1.01 -6.91
N TYR A 97 -11.52 -1.80 -6.64
CA TYR A 97 -10.26 -1.26 -6.15
C TYR A 97 -9.78 -0.17 -7.11
N PHE A 98 -9.34 0.93 -6.53
CA PHE A 98 -8.66 1.96 -7.31
C PHE A 98 -7.32 1.39 -7.77
N GLU A 99 -7.06 1.35 -9.07
CA GLU A 99 -5.86 0.72 -9.65
C GLU A 99 -4.55 1.28 -9.08
N ALA A 100 -4.52 2.55 -8.65
CA ALA A 100 -3.33 3.13 -8.03
C ALA A 100 -3.16 2.78 -6.54
N CYS A 101 -4.13 2.10 -5.92
CA CYS A 101 -4.15 1.76 -4.50
C CYS A 101 -4.69 0.34 -4.27
N LEU A 102 -4.00 -0.64 -4.85
CA LEU A 102 -4.38 -2.05 -4.73
C LEU A 102 -3.93 -2.64 -3.39
N PRO A 103 -4.68 -3.59 -2.83
CA PRO A 103 -4.20 -4.48 -1.77
C PRO A 103 -2.92 -5.20 -2.22
N ILE A 104 -1.96 -5.37 -1.32
CA ILE A 104 -0.67 -6.02 -1.64
C ILE A 104 -0.84 -7.45 -2.16
N GLU A 105 -1.84 -8.18 -1.68
CA GLU A 105 -2.21 -9.51 -2.17
C GLU A 105 -2.70 -9.47 -3.63
N GLU A 106 -3.42 -8.43 -4.05
CA GLU A 106 -3.83 -8.26 -5.45
C GLU A 106 -2.64 -7.91 -6.34
N ILE A 107 -1.73 -7.07 -5.84
CA ILE A 107 -0.46 -6.78 -6.54
C ILE A 107 0.33 -8.08 -6.72
N ALA A 108 0.38 -8.93 -5.70
CA ALA A 108 1.09 -10.22 -5.74
C ALA A 108 0.46 -11.19 -6.76
N ARG A 109 -0.87 -11.26 -6.84
CA ARG A 109 -1.59 -12.14 -7.81
C ARG A 109 -1.33 -11.75 -9.27
N ARG A 110 -1.00 -10.48 -9.55
CA ARG A 110 -0.63 -10.02 -10.90
C ARG A 110 0.71 -10.57 -11.39
N GLY A 111 1.54 -11.13 -10.51
CA GLY A 111 2.76 -11.83 -10.90
C GLY A 111 3.79 -11.90 -9.78
N ARG A 112 4.62 -12.96 -9.81
CA ARG A 112 5.61 -13.23 -8.76
C ARG A 112 6.62 -12.11 -8.57
N ASP A 113 6.97 -11.37 -9.62
CA ASP A 113 7.94 -10.28 -9.54
C ASP A 113 7.30 -8.90 -9.36
N THR A 114 5.97 -8.80 -9.42
CA THR A 114 5.26 -7.52 -9.38
C THR A 114 5.55 -6.73 -8.11
N LEU A 115 5.63 -7.40 -6.95
CA LEU A 115 5.99 -6.74 -5.69
C LEU A 115 7.38 -6.11 -5.74
N ARG A 116 8.35 -6.75 -6.42
CA ARG A 116 9.74 -6.25 -6.57
C ARG A 116 9.86 -5.07 -7.53
N PHE A 117 8.81 -4.79 -8.31
CA PHE A 117 8.71 -3.57 -9.11
C PHE A 117 7.86 -2.48 -8.45
N GLY A 118 7.06 -2.84 -7.44
CA GLY A 118 6.23 -1.93 -6.65
C GLY A 118 6.73 -1.79 -5.20
N PRO A 119 5.93 -2.23 -4.20
CA PRO A 119 6.17 -1.92 -2.78
C PRO A 119 7.46 -2.53 -2.22
N MET A 120 7.97 -3.62 -2.83
CA MET A 120 9.16 -4.33 -2.35
C MET A 120 10.41 -4.07 -3.19
N LYS A 121 10.41 -2.99 -3.98
CA LYS A 121 11.49 -2.67 -4.93
C LYS A 121 12.81 -2.39 -4.21
N PRO A 122 13.92 -3.09 -4.52
CA PRO A 122 15.22 -2.89 -3.86
C PRO A 122 16.09 -1.81 -4.52
N VAL A 123 15.64 -1.21 -5.62
CA VAL A 123 16.47 -0.28 -6.43
C VAL A 123 16.88 0.96 -5.63
N GLY A 124 18.17 1.29 -5.66
CA GLY A 124 18.74 2.39 -4.89
C GLY A 124 19.08 2.02 -3.45
N LEU A 125 18.95 0.75 -3.04
CA LEU A 125 19.36 0.30 -1.71
C LEU A 125 20.52 -0.70 -1.82
N LYS A 126 21.44 -0.62 -0.87
CA LYS A 126 22.50 -1.62 -0.63
C LYS A 126 22.42 -2.04 0.83
N ASP A 127 22.46 -3.33 1.09
CA ASP A 127 22.55 -3.83 2.46
C ASP A 127 23.99 -3.61 2.96
N PRO A 128 24.20 -2.85 4.06
CA PRO A 128 25.55 -2.58 4.58
C PRO A 128 26.27 -3.85 5.06
N ARG A 129 25.56 -4.93 5.38
CA ARG A 129 26.16 -6.21 5.83
C ARG A 129 26.80 -6.99 4.68
N THR A 130 26.19 -6.93 3.49
CA THR A 130 26.63 -7.71 2.33
C THR A 130 27.31 -6.84 1.27
N GLY A 131 27.09 -5.52 1.31
CA GLY A 131 27.50 -4.57 0.27
C GLY A 131 26.70 -4.71 -1.03
N GLN A 132 25.71 -5.60 -1.08
CA GLN A 132 24.96 -5.94 -2.29
C GLN A 132 23.54 -5.39 -2.24
N ARG A 133 22.92 -5.28 -3.42
CA ARG A 133 21.49 -4.97 -3.50
C ARG A 133 20.69 -6.21 -3.10
N PRO A 134 19.79 -6.12 -2.10
CA PRO A 134 18.94 -7.25 -1.71
C PRO A 134 17.98 -7.66 -2.83
N TYR A 135 17.41 -8.86 -2.75
CA TYR A 135 16.48 -9.37 -3.77
C TYR A 135 15.14 -8.62 -3.74
N ALA A 136 14.64 -8.34 -2.53
CA ALA A 136 13.48 -7.50 -2.25
C ALA A 136 13.71 -6.75 -0.92
N VAL A 137 12.96 -5.67 -0.67
CA VAL A 137 13.04 -4.90 0.58
C VAL A 137 11.66 -4.45 1.02
N VAL A 138 11.32 -4.64 2.30
CA VAL A 138 10.18 -3.95 2.92
C VAL A 138 10.69 -2.70 3.62
N GLN A 139 10.12 -1.54 3.29
CA GLN A 139 10.47 -0.27 3.94
C GLN A 139 9.47 0.04 5.05
N LEU A 140 9.97 0.42 6.22
CA LEU A 140 9.17 0.90 7.33
C LEU A 140 9.43 2.40 7.50
N ARG A 141 8.38 3.21 7.46
CA ARG A 141 8.46 4.65 7.66
C ARG A 141 8.08 4.99 9.10
N GLN A 142 8.84 5.89 9.72
CA GLN A 142 8.49 6.44 11.02
C GLN A 142 7.10 7.09 10.99
N GLU A 143 6.24 6.75 11.95
CA GLU A 143 4.86 7.27 11.99
C GLU A 143 4.72 8.56 12.80
N ASN A 144 5.57 8.77 13.80
CA ASN A 144 5.51 9.95 14.67
C ASN A 144 6.90 10.39 15.12
N LEU A 145 7.01 11.62 15.64
CA LEU A 145 8.28 12.20 16.07
C LEU A 145 8.98 11.44 17.21
N ARG A 146 8.26 10.61 17.98
CA ARG A 146 8.84 9.80 19.06
C ARG A 146 9.55 8.55 18.53
N ALA A 147 9.31 8.20 17.27
CA ALA A 147 9.85 7.00 16.63
C ALA A 147 9.51 5.69 17.37
N ASP A 148 8.37 5.65 18.06
CA ASP A 148 7.91 4.47 18.81
C ASP A 148 7.12 3.47 17.93
N SER A 149 6.83 3.86 16.69
CA SER A 149 6.03 3.06 15.75
C SER A 149 6.38 3.36 14.30
N TYR A 150 6.22 2.33 13.46
CA TYR A 150 6.60 2.36 12.05
C TYR A 150 5.52 1.72 11.16
N ASN A 151 5.23 2.38 10.04
CA ASN A 151 4.28 1.94 9.02
C ASN A 151 4.98 1.14 7.92
N LEU A 152 4.39 0.01 7.53
CA LEU A 152 4.85 -0.81 6.42
C LEU A 152 4.45 -0.15 5.09
N VAL A 153 5.41 0.45 4.40
CA VAL A 153 5.15 1.29 3.21
C VAL A 153 4.61 0.44 2.05
N GLY A 154 3.38 0.74 1.61
CA GLY A 154 2.75 0.07 0.46
C GLY A 154 2.16 -1.31 0.77
N PHE A 155 1.89 -1.58 2.05
CA PHE A 155 1.34 -2.86 2.53
C PHE A 155 -0.14 -2.76 2.93
N GLN A 156 -0.89 -1.81 2.36
CA GLN A 156 -2.35 -1.80 2.44
C GLN A 156 -2.89 -3.14 1.92
N ASN A 157 -3.86 -3.71 2.62
CA ASN A 157 -4.35 -5.06 2.37
C ASN A 157 -5.80 -5.23 2.85
N HIS A 158 -6.43 -6.31 2.41
CA HIS A 158 -7.78 -6.74 2.80
C HIS A 158 -7.74 -8.16 3.40
N LEU A 159 -6.64 -8.51 4.08
CA LEU A 159 -6.44 -9.81 4.73
C LEU A 159 -7.06 -9.83 6.13
N ARG A 160 -7.50 -11.02 6.57
CA ARG A 160 -7.89 -11.23 7.98
C ARG A 160 -6.72 -10.89 8.90
N PHE A 161 -6.97 -10.31 10.07
CA PHE A 161 -5.89 -9.87 10.98
C PHE A 161 -4.93 -10.99 11.39
N GLY A 162 -5.43 -12.20 11.61
CA GLY A 162 -4.58 -13.37 11.89
C GLY A 162 -3.65 -13.71 10.73
N GLU A 163 -4.12 -13.56 9.49
CA GLU A 163 -3.33 -13.78 8.29
C GLU A 163 -2.30 -12.68 8.06
N GLN A 164 -2.65 -11.43 8.33
CA GLN A 164 -1.69 -10.33 8.32
C GLN A 164 -0.55 -10.62 9.29
N ALA A 165 -0.85 -10.95 10.55
CA ALA A 165 0.18 -11.26 11.53
C ALA A 165 1.07 -12.44 11.09
N ARG A 166 0.47 -13.52 10.56
CA ARG A 166 1.19 -14.70 10.09
C ARG A 166 2.13 -14.39 8.93
N VAL A 167 1.65 -13.67 7.92
CA VAL A 167 2.40 -13.37 6.69
C VAL A 167 3.47 -12.31 6.94
N LEU A 168 3.13 -11.22 7.63
CA LEU A 168 4.05 -10.10 7.85
C LEU A 168 5.21 -10.48 8.78
N ARG A 169 5.03 -11.46 9.68
CA ARG A 169 6.12 -12.00 10.51
C ARG A 169 7.13 -12.86 9.73
N LEU A 170 6.88 -13.16 8.46
CA LEU A 170 7.89 -13.77 7.58
C LEU A 170 8.93 -12.76 7.07
N ILE A 171 8.69 -11.46 7.26
CA ILE A 171 9.63 -10.40 6.86
C ILE A 171 10.81 -10.40 7.85
N PRO A 172 12.06 -10.48 7.37
CA PRO A 172 13.24 -10.44 8.23
C PRO A 172 13.26 -9.18 9.10
N GLY A 173 13.43 -9.34 10.40
CA GLY A 173 13.35 -8.25 11.37
C GLY A 173 11.99 -8.07 12.02
N LEU A 174 10.93 -8.67 11.47
CA LEU A 174 9.56 -8.57 11.98
C LEU A 174 9.03 -9.88 12.56
N GLU A 175 9.88 -10.87 12.82
CA GLU A 175 9.46 -12.20 13.26
C GLU A 175 8.66 -12.17 14.56
N ASN A 176 9.00 -11.24 15.45
CA ASN A 176 8.34 -11.00 16.73
C ASN A 176 7.56 -9.68 16.76
N ALA A 177 7.25 -9.10 15.58
CA ALA A 177 6.62 -7.80 15.49
C ALA A 177 5.28 -7.76 16.26
N ARG A 178 5.10 -6.67 17.01
CA ARG A 178 3.85 -6.32 17.68
C ARG A 178 3.14 -5.28 16.82
N PHE A 179 1.99 -5.68 16.27
CA PHE A 179 1.18 -4.84 15.39
C PHE A 179 0.31 -3.92 16.25
N LEU A 180 0.55 -2.62 16.16
CA LEU A 180 -0.29 -1.59 16.81
C LEU A 180 -1.56 -1.33 15.99
N ARG A 181 -1.49 -1.52 14.67
CA ARG A 181 -2.63 -1.43 13.76
C ARG A 181 -2.45 -2.42 12.61
N TYR A 182 -3.52 -3.13 12.27
CA TYR A 182 -3.57 -3.95 11.06
C TYR A 182 -4.04 -3.14 9.85
N GLY A 183 -3.54 -3.49 8.68
CA GLY A 183 -3.91 -2.86 7.42
C GLY A 183 -5.34 -3.21 7.03
N GLN A 184 -6.04 -2.24 6.46
CA GLN A 184 -7.45 -2.33 6.10
C GLN A 184 -7.69 -1.48 4.86
N ILE A 185 -8.53 -1.98 3.96
CA ILE A 185 -9.06 -1.21 2.84
C ILE A 185 -10.58 -1.23 2.98
N HIS A 186 -11.15 -0.05 3.16
CA HIS A 186 -12.60 0.15 3.31
C HIS A 186 -13.10 1.16 2.27
N ARG A 187 -14.37 1.00 1.92
CA ARG A 187 -15.15 1.94 1.12
C ARG A 187 -16.00 2.85 2.01
#